data_AF-A0A2P5A4A9-F1
#
_entry.id   AF-A0A2P5A4A9-F1
#
_cell.length_a   1.000
_cell.length_b   1.000
_cell.length_c   1.000
_cell.angle_alpha   90.00
_cell.angle_beta   90.00
_cell.angle_gamma   90.00
#
_symmetry.space_group_name_H-M   'P 1'
#
loop_
_entity.id
_entity.type
_entity.pdbx_description
1 polymer ?
#
loop_
_entity_poly.entity_id
_entity_poly.type
_entity_poly.pdbx_seq_one_letter_code
_entity_poly.pdbx_strand_id
1 'polypeptide(L)'
;MTSIVIGVFFWLLIMIFHNEIAFIFSSSKVVLEEVNKLSLLLAFTILLNSIQPVLSGVAVGSGWQSCVAYINLSCYYLIGLPLGFLMGWKFHQGVMGIWAGMIFGGTAIQTLILGIITIRCDWEKEAGKASMHVSKWAEEAKKEVA
;
A
#
# COMPACT_ATOMS: atom_id res chain seq x y z
N MET A 1 4.74 7.44 -13.24
CA MET A 1 3.77 8.26 -14.00
C MET A 1 2.61 7.40 -14.51
N THR A 2 2.86 6.36 -15.31
CA THR A 2 1.83 5.42 -15.82
C THR A 2 0.96 4.80 -14.73
N SER A 3 1.54 4.31 -13.63
CA SER A 3 0.77 3.71 -12.52
C SER A 3 -0.17 4.68 -11.81
N ILE A 4 0.21 5.96 -11.72
CA ILE A 4 -0.62 7.02 -11.12
C ILE A 4 -1.79 7.33 -12.04
N VAL A 5 -1.55 7.44 -13.36
CA VAL A 5 -2.61 7.69 -14.36
C VAL A 5 -3.63 6.55 -14.38
N ILE A 6 -3.17 5.31 -14.36
CA ILE A 6 -4.05 4.13 -14.30
C ILE A 6 -4.84 4.12 -12.98
N GLY A 7 -4.18 4.44 -11.85
CA GLY A 7 -4.83 4.54 -10.55
C GLY A 7 -5.93 5.60 -10.51
N VAL A 8 -5.67 6.80 -11.04
CA VAL A 8 -6.65 7.89 -11.15
C VAL A 8 -7.79 7.52 -12.08
N PHE A 9 -7.52 6.83 -13.19
CA PHE A 9 -8.55 6.37 -14.12
C PHE A 9 -9.54 5.40 -13.45
N PHE A 10 -9.04 4.35 -12.79
CA PHE A 10 -9.91 3.41 -12.08
C PHE A 10 -10.64 4.05 -10.90
N TRP A 11 -9.98 4.98 -10.20
CA TRP A 11 -10.58 5.76 -9.13
C TRP A 11 -11.80 6.57 -9.60
N LEU A 12 -11.66 7.31 -10.71
CA LEU A 12 -12.75 8.08 -11.31
C LEU A 12 -13.88 7.17 -11.80
N LEU A 13 -13.54 6.03 -12.42
CA LEU A 13 -14.51 5.07 -12.93
C LEU A 13 -15.36 4.50 -11.79
N ILE A 14 -14.75 4.11 -10.68
CA ILE A 14 -15.48 3.59 -9.52
C ILE A 14 -16.34 4.67 -8.85
N MET A 15 -15.85 5.92 -8.74
CA MET A 15 -16.64 7.03 -8.21
C MET A 15 -17.90 7.33 -9.06
N ILE A 16 -17.76 7.30 -10.40
CA ILE A 16 -18.87 7.56 -11.33
C ILE A 16 -19.88 6.41 -11.34
N PHE A 17 -19.41 5.16 -11.41
CA PHE A 17 -20.25 3.98 -11.57
C PHE A 17 -20.60 3.28 -10.25
N HIS A 18 -20.33 3.91 -9.10
CA HIS A 18 -20.45 3.23 -7.80
C HIS A 18 -21.86 2.69 -7.51
N ASN A 19 -22.91 3.40 -7.94
CA ASN A 19 -24.30 2.98 -7.78
C ASN A 19 -24.60 1.71 -8.60
N GLU A 20 -24.15 1.66 -9.86
CA GLU A 20 -24.35 0.52 -10.75
C GLU A 20 -23.55 -0.71 -10.28
N ILE A 21 -22.31 -0.50 -9.81
CA ILE A 21 -21.48 -1.56 -9.24
C ILE A 21 -22.14 -2.15 -7.99
N ALA A 22 -22.70 -1.31 -7.11
CA ALA A 22 -23.39 -1.78 -5.92
C ALA A 22 -24.59 -2.70 -6.24
N PHE A 23 -25.34 -2.39 -7.31
CA PHE A 23 -26.47 -3.19 -7.78
C PHE A 23 -26.06 -4.57 -8.32
N ILE A 24 -24.84 -4.74 -8.85
CA ILE A 24 -24.33 -6.04 -9.30
C ILE A 24 -24.12 -7.00 -8.11
N PHE A 25 -23.72 -6.47 -6.96
CA PHE A 25 -23.42 -7.28 -5.77
C PHE A 25 -24.63 -7.45 -4.83
N SER A 26 -25.54 -6.49 -4.77
CA SER A 26 -26.73 -6.60 -3.93
C SER A 26 -27.88 -5.72 -4.39
N SER A 27 -29.11 -6.25 -4.30
CA SER A 27 -30.34 -5.49 -4.54
C SER A 27 -30.98 -4.95 -3.24
N SER A 28 -30.35 -5.17 -2.09
CA SER A 28 -30.86 -4.69 -0.80
C SER A 28 -30.54 -3.21 -0.59
N LYS A 29 -31.57 -2.39 -0.33
CA LYS A 29 -31.42 -0.95 -0.08
C LYS A 29 -30.45 -0.64 1.06
N VAL A 30 -30.45 -1.48 2.11
CA VAL A 30 -29.56 -1.34 3.27
C VAL A 30 -28.09 -1.55 2.85
N VAL A 31 -27.82 -2.47 1.93
CA VAL A 31 -26.47 -2.74 1.43
C VAL A 31 -26.01 -1.61 0.49
N LEU A 32 -26.89 -1.14 -0.39
CA LEU A 32 -26.61 -0.02 -1.30
C LEU A 32 -26.23 1.27 -0.56
N GLU A 33 -26.93 1.60 0.52
CA GLU A 33 -26.65 2.81 1.31
C GLU A 33 -25.31 2.73 2.05
N GLU A 34 -24.94 1.55 2.55
CA GLU A 34 -23.63 1.31 3.15
C GLU A 34 -22.51 1.30 2.10
N VAL A 35 -22.73 0.72 0.92
CA VAL A 35 -21.76 0.74 -0.19
C VAL A 35 -21.45 2.17 -0.65
N ASN A 36 -22.43 3.08 -0.65
CA ASN A 36 -22.20 4.48 -1.02
C ASN A 36 -21.23 5.19 -0.05
N LYS A 37 -21.39 4.96 1.26
CA LYS A 37 -20.45 5.47 2.28
C LYS A 37 -19.06 4.82 2.14
N LEU A 38 -19.03 3.53 1.86
CA LEU A 38 -17.80 2.75 1.64
C LEU A 38 -17.09 3.14 0.34
N SER A 39 -17.80 3.68 -0.65
CA SER A 39 -17.25 4.05 -1.96
C SER A 39 -16.19 5.14 -1.86
N LEU A 40 -16.40 6.14 -1.00
CA LEU A 40 -15.38 7.15 -0.70
C LEU A 40 -14.11 6.50 -0.11
N LEU A 41 -14.30 5.50 0.76
CA LEU A 41 -13.22 4.77 1.42
C LEU A 41 -12.45 3.88 0.42
N LEU A 42 -13.16 3.21 -0.48
CA LEU A 42 -12.62 2.49 -1.64
C LEU A 42 -11.75 3.40 -2.49
N ALA A 43 -12.25 4.59 -2.76
CA ALA A 43 -11.56 5.61 -3.53
C ALA A 43 -10.16 5.90 -2.93
N PHE A 44 -10.10 6.19 -1.62
CA PHE A 44 -8.82 6.39 -0.93
C PHE A 44 -7.95 5.13 -0.90
N THR A 45 -8.56 3.95 -0.74
CA THR A 45 -7.86 2.66 -0.76
C THR A 45 -7.13 2.44 -2.08
N ILE A 46 -7.79 2.73 -3.21
CA ILE A 46 -7.22 2.58 -4.55
C ILE A 46 -6.04 3.54 -4.75
N LEU A 47 -6.17 4.78 -4.29
CA LEU A 47 -5.10 5.76 -4.38
C LEU A 47 -3.86 5.29 -3.59
N LEU A 48 -4.05 4.84 -2.35
CA LEU A 48 -2.96 4.34 -1.50
C LEU A 48 -2.35 3.05 -2.07
N ASN A 49 -3.18 2.13 -2.56
CA ASN A 49 -2.74 0.89 -3.22
C ASN A 49 -2.03 1.15 -4.56
N SER A 50 -2.11 2.34 -5.15
CA SER A 50 -1.31 2.69 -6.33
C SER A 50 0.13 3.08 -5.94
N ILE A 51 0.31 3.70 -4.77
CA ILE A 51 1.60 4.24 -4.31
C ILE A 51 2.39 3.19 -3.52
N GLN A 52 1.72 2.47 -2.62
CA GLN A 52 2.37 1.53 -1.70
C GLN A 52 3.16 0.41 -2.41
N PRO A 53 2.65 -0.24 -3.48
CA PRO A 53 3.39 -1.28 -4.18
C PRO A 53 4.60 -0.74 -4.92
N VAL A 54 4.52 0.49 -5.43
CA VAL A 54 5.65 1.15 -6.11
C VAL A 54 6.76 1.43 -5.11
N LEU A 55 6.44 2.02 -3.96
CA LEU A 55 7.44 2.30 -2.91
C LEU A 55 8.02 1.01 -2.31
N SER A 56 7.17 0.02 -2.06
CA SER A 56 7.62 -1.28 -1.54
C SER A 56 8.47 -2.02 -2.58
N GLY A 57 8.10 -1.95 -3.86
CA GLY A 57 8.88 -2.52 -4.97
C GLY A 57 10.26 -1.89 -5.10
N VAL A 58 10.36 -0.56 -4.98
CA VAL A 58 11.64 0.16 -4.97
C VAL A 58 12.49 -0.28 -3.78
N ALA A 59 11.93 -0.26 -2.57
CA ALA A 59 12.68 -0.63 -1.37
C ALA A 59 13.14 -2.10 -1.37
N VAL A 60 12.29 -3.02 -1.82
CA VAL A 60 12.64 -4.44 -1.98
C VAL A 60 13.70 -4.62 -3.06
N GLY A 61 13.57 -3.91 -4.19
CA GLY A 61 14.55 -3.90 -5.29
C GLY A 61 15.93 -3.39 -4.87
N SER A 62 15.98 -2.45 -3.91
CA SER A 62 17.22 -1.98 -3.27
C SER A 62 17.76 -2.91 -2.19
N GLY A 63 17.12 -4.07 -1.94
CA GLY A 63 17.56 -5.07 -0.96
C GLY A 63 17.03 -4.84 0.46
N TRP A 64 16.13 -3.88 0.67
CA TRP A 64 15.63 -3.52 2.01
C TRP A 64 14.38 -4.29 2.44
N GLN A 65 14.13 -5.43 1.81
CA GLN A 65 12.94 -6.27 2.01
C GLN A 65 12.63 -6.58 3.48
N SER A 66 13.65 -6.85 4.30
CA SER A 66 13.46 -7.13 5.73
C SER A 66 12.92 -5.91 6.49
N CYS A 67 13.46 -4.71 6.20
CA CYS A 67 12.99 -3.47 6.80
C CYS A 67 11.52 -3.19 6.42
N VAL A 68 11.19 -3.34 5.13
CA VAL A 68 9.82 -3.19 4.62
C VAL A 68 8.85 -4.15 5.33
N ALA A 69 9.25 -5.42 5.51
CA ALA A 69 8.43 -6.42 6.19
C ALA A 69 8.16 -6.06 7.66
N TYR A 70 9.19 -5.63 8.41
CA TYR A 70 9.02 -5.20 9.81
C TYR A 70 8.12 -3.97 9.93
N ILE A 71 8.27 -2.98 9.04
CA ILE A 71 7.42 -1.79 9.03
C ILE A 71 5.98 -2.16 8.72
N ASN A 72 5.75 -3.01 7.71
CA ASN A 72 4.42 -3.48 7.34
C ASN A 72 3.73 -4.17 8.52
N LEU A 73 4.40 -5.15 9.15
CA LEU A 73 3.85 -5.87 10.29
C LEU A 73 3.53 -4.92 11.45
N SER A 74 4.43 -3.99 11.75
CA SER A 74 4.23 -3.01 12.83
C SER A 74 3.05 -2.09 12.54
N CYS A 75 2.95 -1.55 11.32
CA CYS A 75 1.87 -0.63 10.97
C CYS A 75 0.52 -1.34 10.96
N TYR A 76 0.41 -2.53 10.35
CA TYR A 76 -0.88 -3.22 10.27
C TYR A 76 -1.32 -3.82 11.60
N TYR A 77 -0.42 -4.45 12.35
CA TYR A 77 -0.79 -5.19 13.56
C TYR A 77 -0.74 -4.37 14.83
N LEU A 78 0.24 -3.46 14.98
CA LEU A 78 0.36 -2.66 16.20
C LEU A 78 -0.44 -1.36 16.14
N ILE A 79 -0.71 -0.83 14.95
CA ILE A 79 -1.40 0.46 14.78
C ILE A 79 -2.77 0.26 14.12
N GLY A 80 -2.80 -0.34 12.93
CA GLY A 80 -4.01 -0.52 12.13
C GLY A 80 -5.09 -1.34 12.85
N LEU A 81 -4.71 -2.47 13.44
CA LEU A 81 -5.63 -3.35 14.17
C LEU A 81 -6.26 -2.66 15.40
N PRO A 82 -5.50 -2.03 16.30
CA PRO A 82 -6.07 -1.27 17.41
C PRO A 82 -6.93 -0.08 16.95
N LEU A 83 -6.51 0.66 15.93
CA LEU A 83 -7.31 1.77 15.36
C LEU A 83 -8.60 1.27 14.73
N GLY A 84 -8.55 0.17 13.99
CA GLY A 84 -9.72 -0.48 13.38
C GLY A 84 -10.71 -0.94 14.45
N PHE A 85 -10.21 -1.58 15.52
CA PHE A 85 -11.05 -1.96 16.65
C PHE A 85 -11.66 -0.73 17.35
N LEU A 86 -10.86 0.31 17.60
CA LEU A 86 -11.33 1.55 18.21
C LEU A 86 -12.43 2.22 17.36
N MET A 87 -12.21 2.36 16.05
CA MET A 87 -13.17 2.98 15.13
C MET A 87 -14.42 2.14 14.92
N GLY A 88 -14.29 0.81 14.86
CA GLY A 88 -15.42 -0.10 14.71
C GLY A 88 -16.32 -0.12 15.95
N TRP A 89 -15.73 -0.28 17.13
CA TRP A 89 -16.47 -0.47 18.38
C TRP A 89 -16.79 0.84 19.10
N LYS A 90 -15.78 1.68 19.37
CA LYS A 90 -15.95 2.87 20.21
C LYS A 90 -16.71 3.99 19.51
N PHE A 91 -16.49 4.15 18.21
CA PHE A 91 -17.18 5.14 17.39
C PHE A 91 -18.44 4.59 16.71
N HIS A 92 -18.81 3.33 16.99
CA HIS A 92 -19.98 2.65 16.42
C HIS A 92 -20.07 2.73 14.88
N GLN A 93 -18.94 2.87 14.18
CA GLN A 93 -18.89 2.92 12.72
C GLN A 93 -18.84 1.52 12.08
N GLY A 94 -18.91 0.46 12.89
CA GLY A 94 -19.00 -0.92 12.43
C GLY A 94 -17.88 -1.28 11.46
N VAL A 95 -18.25 -1.88 10.32
CA VAL A 95 -17.30 -2.33 9.30
C VAL A 95 -16.58 -1.16 8.61
N MET A 96 -17.28 -0.04 8.39
CA MET A 96 -16.68 1.14 7.77
C MET A 96 -15.55 1.71 8.65
N GLY A 97 -15.77 1.76 9.96
CA GLY A 97 -14.76 2.21 10.94
C GLY A 97 -13.55 1.28 10.98
N ILE A 98 -13.77 -0.04 10.98
CA ILE A 98 -12.68 -1.03 10.94
C ILE A 98 -11.86 -0.83 9.68
N TRP A 99 -12.52 -0.70 8.53
CA TRP A 99 -11.82 -0.54 7.25
C TRP A 99 -11.03 0.76 7.19
N ALA A 100 -11.64 1.87 7.64
CA ALA A 100 -10.97 3.17 7.75
C ALA A 100 -9.72 3.08 8.64
N GLY A 101 -9.86 2.52 9.84
CA GLY A 101 -8.76 2.36 10.79
C GLY A 101 -7.61 1.51 10.23
N MET A 102 -7.93 0.46 9.47
CA MET A 102 -6.92 -0.38 8.80
C MET A 102 -6.19 0.35 7.66
N ILE A 103 -6.90 1.15 6.86
CA ILE A 103 -6.30 1.92 5.76
C ILE A 103 -5.44 3.06 6.30
N PHE A 104 -5.99 3.87 7.20
CA PHE A 104 -5.27 5.02 7.74
C PHE A 104 -4.15 4.59 8.69
N GLY A 105 -4.39 3.62 9.59
CA GLY A 105 -3.42 3.16 10.57
C GLY A 105 -2.37 2.19 10.01
N GLY A 106 -2.74 1.36 9.03
CA GLY A 106 -1.83 0.42 8.39
C GLY A 106 -1.20 1.00 7.13
N THR A 107 -1.97 1.02 6.04
CA THR A 107 -1.50 1.35 4.69
C THR A 107 -0.91 2.75 4.58
N ALA A 108 -1.61 3.77 5.08
CA ALA A 108 -1.18 5.16 4.91
C ALA A 108 0.09 5.47 5.72
N ILE A 109 0.15 5.04 6.98
CA ILE A 109 1.34 5.20 7.83
C ILE A 109 2.53 4.43 7.26
N GLN A 110 2.34 3.17 6.84
CA GLN A 110 3.39 2.40 6.19
C GLN A 110 3.92 3.12 4.93
N THR A 111 3.01 3.62 4.09
CA THR A 111 3.38 4.34 2.86
C THR A 111 4.16 5.61 3.17
N LEU A 112 3.76 6.35 4.20
CA LEU A 112 4.46 7.56 4.64
C LEU A 112 5.88 7.25 5.14
N ILE A 113 6.03 6.23 6.00
CA ILE A 113 7.33 5.81 6.53
C ILE A 113 8.25 5.38 5.39
N LEU A 114 7.77 4.50 4.50
CA LEU A 114 8.55 4.08 3.33
C LEU A 114 8.91 5.26 2.44
N GLY A 115 7.98 6.19 2.19
CA GLY A 115 8.25 7.40 1.42
C GLY A 115 9.38 8.24 2.02
N ILE A 116 9.37 8.43 3.35
CA ILE A 116 10.42 9.17 4.05
C ILE A 116 11.78 8.46 3.93
N ILE A 117 11.82 7.15 4.15
CA ILE A 117 13.07 6.37 4.05
C ILE A 117 13.62 6.44 2.62
N THR A 118 12.76 6.27 1.61
CA THR A 118 13.12 6.34 0.19
C THR A 118 13.65 7.73 -0.20
N ILE A 119 13.04 8.82 0.29
CA ILE A 119 13.50 10.20 -0.01
C ILE A 119 14.81 10.52 0.72
N ARG A 120 15.01 9.99 1.93
CA ARG A 120 16.23 10.21 2.72
C ARG A 120 17.36 9.25 2.38
N CYS A 121 17.12 8.30 1.48
CA CYS A 121 18.12 7.37 1.01
C CYS A 121 19.21 8.07 0.21
N ASP A 122 20.47 7.77 0.52
CA ASP A 122 21.61 8.15 -0.29
C ASP A 122 21.74 7.15 -1.46
N TRP A 123 21.08 7.48 -2.56
CA TRP A 123 21.01 6.64 -3.75
C TRP A 123 22.38 6.36 -4.38
N GLU A 124 23.37 7.25 -4.22
CA GLU A 124 24.71 7.00 -4.74
C GLU A 124 25.41 5.88 -3.95
N LYS A 125 25.24 5.85 -2.63
CA LYS A 125 25.76 4.76 -1.80
C LYS A 125 25.08 3.43 -2.10
N GLU A 126 23.75 3.42 -2.28
CA GLU A 126 23.04 2.19 -2.64
C GLU A 126 23.41 1.70 -4.04
N ALA A 127 23.62 2.60 -5.01
CA ALA A 127 24.14 2.25 -6.33
C ALA A 127 25.55 1.66 -6.25
N GLY A 128 26.42 2.22 -5.41
CA GLY A 128 27.76 1.70 -5.16
C GLY A 128 27.73 0.28 -4.58
N LYS A 129 26.87 0.00 -3.60
CA LYS A 129 26.69 -1.35 -3.04
C LYS A 129 26.20 -2.34 -4.10
N ALA A 130 25.22 -1.95 -4.90
CA ALA A 130 24.70 -2.79 -5.99
C ALA A 130 25.81 -3.12 -7.01
N SER A 131 26.63 -2.13 -7.38
CA SER A 131 27.78 -2.34 -8.28
C SER A 131 28.81 -3.31 -7.71
N MET A 132 29.15 -3.19 -6.42
CA MET A 132 30.08 -4.13 -5.75
C MET A 132 29.55 -5.57 -5.71
N HIS A 133 28.24 -5.76 -5.52
CA HIS A 133 27.65 -7.10 -5.54
C HIS A 133 27.74 -7.74 -6.93
N VAL A 134 27.44 -6.97 -7.98
CA VAL A 134 27.56 -7.44 -9.36
C VAL A 134 29.01 -7.77 -9.73
N SER A 135 29.97 -6.94 -9.33
CA SER A 135 31.39 -7.21 -9.60
C SER A 135 31.88 -8.47 -8.90
N LYS A 136 31.45 -8.70 -7.65
CA LYS A 136 31.81 -9.90 -6.90
C LYS A 136 31.24 -11.18 -7.55
N TRP A 137 29.98 -11.15 -7.99
CA TRP A 137 29.39 -12.28 -8.72
C TRP A 137 30.09 -12.53 -10.07
N ALA A 138 30.49 -11.48 -10.76
CA ALA A 138 31.25 -11.63 -12.01
C ALA A 138 32.62 -12.30 -11.78
N GLU A 139 33.30 -12.01 -10.67
CA GLU A 139 34.55 -12.68 -10.29
C GLU A 139 34.35 -14.14 -9.88
N GLU A 140 33.28 -14.44 -9.13
CA GLU A 140 32.92 -15.81 -8.74
C GLU A 140 32.58 -16.67 -9.97
N ALA A 141 31.76 -16.16 -10.89
CA ALA A 141 31.44 -16.84 -12.15
C ALA A 141 32.68 -17.07 -13.02
N LYS A 142 33.66 -16.15 -13.02
CA LYS A 142 34.92 -16.33 -13.74
C LYS A 142 35.80 -17.44 -13.14
N LYS A 143 35.72 -17.66 -11.83
CA LYS A 143 36.45 -18.74 -11.13
C LYS A 143 35.81 -20.10 -11.34
N GLU A 144 34.51 -20.18 -11.57
CA GLU A 144 33.84 -21.45 -11.86
C GLU A 144 34.06 -21.94 -13.31
N VAL A 145 34.35 -21.03 -14.23
CA VAL A 145 34.55 -21.35 -15.67
C VAL A 145 36.03 -21.58 -16.02
N ALA A 146 36.96 -21.22 -15.14
CA ALA A 146 38.41 -21.39 -15.31
C ALA A 146 38.92 -22.67 -14.65
#